data_AF-A0A6J3HHR7-F1
#
_entry.id   AF-A0A6J3HHR7-F1
#
_cell.length_a   1.000
_cell.length_b   1.000
_cell.length_c   1.000
_cell.angle_alpha   90.00
_cell.angle_beta   90.00
_cell.angle_gamma   90.00
#
_symmetry.space_group_name_H-M   'P 1'
#
loop_
_entity.id
_entity.type
_entity.pdbx_description
1 polymer ?
#
loop_
_entity_poly.entity_id
_entity_poly.type
_entity_poly.pdbx_seq_one_letter_code
_entity_poly.pdbx_strand_id
1 'polypeptide(L)'
;MCGNAAGAGTSSTCGSYFNAGNREFPAVPYSGWDFNDGKCKTGSGDIENYNDATQVRDCRLVGLLDLALEKDYVRSKIAEYMNYLIDIGVAGFRLDASKHMWPGDIKAVLDKLHNLNTSWFPAGSKPFIYQEVIDLGGEPITSSQYFGNGRVTEFKYGAKLGTVIRKWNGEKMSYLKNWGEGWGFMPSDR
;
A
#
# COMPACT_ATOMS: atom_id res chain seq x y z
N MET A 1 12.27 -5.09 -5.45
CA MET A 1 12.04 -4.18 -4.31
C MET A 1 13.38 -3.87 -3.67
N CYS A 2 13.62 -2.63 -3.24
CA CYS A 2 14.93 -2.17 -2.78
C CYS A 2 15.07 -2.36 -1.26
N GLY A 3 15.50 -3.55 -0.85
CA GLY A 3 15.89 -3.81 0.54
C GLY A 3 17.17 -3.05 0.91
N ASN A 4 17.36 -2.76 2.19
CA ASN A 4 18.57 -2.14 2.74
C ASN A 4 19.86 -2.92 2.39
N ALA A 5 19.74 -4.23 2.17
CA ALA A 5 20.82 -5.13 1.77
C ALA A 5 21.02 -5.26 0.25
N ALA A 6 20.23 -4.55 -0.58
CA ALA A 6 20.33 -4.63 -2.05
C ALA A 6 21.64 -4.05 -2.61
N GLY A 7 22.45 -3.37 -1.78
CA GLY A 7 23.73 -2.80 -2.18
C GLY A 7 23.58 -1.62 -3.14
N ALA A 8 24.63 -1.38 -3.92
CA ALA A 8 24.66 -0.36 -4.96
C ALA A 8 24.77 -1.01 -6.34
N GLY A 9 24.09 -0.44 -7.34
CA GLY A 9 24.16 -0.94 -8.71
C GLY A 9 23.02 -0.46 -9.60
N THR A 10 22.87 -1.12 -10.74
CA THR A 10 21.91 -0.82 -11.80
C THR A 10 20.91 -1.94 -12.03
N SER A 11 20.72 -2.83 -11.05
CA SER A 11 19.77 -3.95 -11.10
C SER A 11 18.29 -3.53 -10.96
N SER A 12 17.99 -2.24 -11.15
CA SER A 12 16.63 -1.71 -11.15
C SER A 12 15.93 -1.94 -12.49
N THR A 13 14.61 -1.75 -12.50
CA THR A 13 13.84 -1.74 -13.75
C THR A 13 14.37 -0.64 -14.68
N CYS A 14 14.64 -1.00 -15.93
CA CYS A 14 15.25 -0.11 -16.93
C CYS A 14 16.66 0.41 -16.58
N GLY A 15 17.36 -0.20 -15.61
CA GLY A 15 18.81 -0.03 -15.45
C GLY A 15 19.27 1.25 -14.72
N SER A 16 18.37 1.98 -14.07
CA SER A 16 18.75 3.16 -13.27
C SER A 16 19.66 2.79 -12.10
N TYR A 17 20.67 3.63 -11.83
CA TYR A 17 21.54 3.45 -10.67
C TYR A 17 20.81 3.75 -9.35
N PHE A 18 21.12 2.97 -8.31
CA PHE A 18 20.76 3.25 -6.93
C PHE A 18 21.85 2.74 -5.97
N ASN A 19 21.85 3.25 -4.74
CA ASN A 19 22.62 2.73 -3.62
C ASN A 19 21.73 2.71 -2.37
N ALA A 20 21.19 1.53 -2.05
CA ALA A 20 20.29 1.37 -0.91
C ALA A 20 21.00 1.59 0.43
N GLY A 21 22.29 1.24 0.53
CA GLY A 21 23.09 1.45 1.73
C GLY A 21 23.22 2.94 2.11
N ASN A 22 23.33 3.80 1.11
CA ASN A 22 23.43 5.26 1.32
C ASN A 22 22.12 6.01 1.08
N ARG A 23 21.02 5.30 0.79
CA ARG A 23 19.70 5.89 0.46
C ARG A 23 19.76 6.81 -0.76
N GLU A 24 20.57 6.45 -1.76
CA GLU A 24 20.73 7.24 -2.99
C GLU A 24 19.92 6.63 -4.12
N PHE A 25 18.93 7.37 -4.62
CA PHE A 25 18.11 6.99 -5.77
C PHE A 25 18.07 8.14 -6.77
N PRO A 26 19.20 8.44 -7.45
CA PRO A 26 19.39 9.67 -8.22
C PRO A 26 18.44 9.83 -9.41
N ALA A 27 17.89 8.73 -9.95
CA ALA A 27 16.88 8.81 -11.01
C ALA A 27 15.55 9.44 -10.54
N VAL A 28 15.27 9.47 -9.22
CA VAL A 28 14.04 10.05 -8.66
C VAL A 28 14.16 11.52 -8.26
N PRO A 29 15.35 12.09 -8.01
CA PRO A 29 16.36 11.89 -6.95
C PRO A 29 15.84 11.83 -5.50
N TYR A 30 15.78 10.65 -4.89
CA TYR A 30 15.66 10.53 -3.43
C TYR A 30 17.02 10.41 -2.75
N SER A 31 17.08 10.91 -1.52
CA SER A 31 18.24 10.90 -0.63
C SER A 31 17.86 10.36 0.76
N GLY A 32 18.83 10.23 1.66
CA GLY A 32 18.57 9.83 3.06
C GLY A 32 17.54 10.70 3.78
N TRP A 33 17.29 11.94 3.33
CA TRP A 33 16.25 12.80 3.89
C TRP A 33 14.82 12.34 3.61
N ASP A 34 14.65 11.46 2.63
CA ASP A 34 13.35 11.07 2.09
C ASP A 34 12.87 9.72 2.64
N PHE A 35 13.60 9.18 3.62
CA PHE A 35 13.32 7.91 4.27
C PHE A 35 13.09 8.07 5.78
N ASN A 36 12.35 7.15 6.36
CA ASN A 36 11.94 7.13 7.77
C ASN A 36 13.01 6.60 8.74
N ASP A 37 14.29 6.54 8.34
CA ASP A 37 15.39 6.02 9.17
C ASP A 37 15.44 6.71 10.56
N GLY A 38 15.15 8.01 10.66
CA GLY A 38 15.07 8.74 11.93
C GLY A 38 13.70 8.76 12.63
N LYS A 39 12.64 8.36 11.91
CA LYS A 39 11.26 8.32 12.41
C LYS A 39 10.99 7.00 13.13
N CYS A 40 11.42 5.88 12.54
CA CYS A 40 11.32 4.55 13.14
C CYS A 40 11.96 4.50 14.53
N LYS A 41 11.31 3.80 15.47
CA LYS A 41 11.72 3.71 16.88
C LYS A 41 12.21 2.31 17.31
N THR A 42 12.18 1.34 16.41
CA THR A 42 12.63 -0.02 16.69
C THR A 42 14.14 -0.12 16.67
N GLY A 43 14.70 -1.11 17.37
CA GLY A 43 16.15 -1.29 17.47
C GLY A 43 16.79 -1.73 16.14
N SER A 44 16.06 -2.53 15.36
CA SER A 44 16.51 -2.99 14.04
C SER A 44 16.29 -1.95 12.92
N GLY A 45 15.36 -1.01 13.12
CA GLY A 45 14.81 -0.16 12.06
C GLY A 45 13.75 -0.85 11.20
N ASP A 46 13.45 -2.13 11.49
CA ASP A 46 12.41 -2.91 10.82
C ASP A 46 11.15 -3.00 11.68
N ILE A 47 10.04 -3.43 11.08
CA ILE A 47 8.82 -3.77 11.81
C ILE A 47 9.08 -5.05 12.63
N GLU A 48 8.92 -4.94 13.95
CA GLU A 48 9.16 -6.02 14.92
C GLU A 48 7.86 -6.54 15.55
N ASN A 49 6.82 -5.70 15.63
CA ASN A 49 5.55 -6.01 16.29
C ASN A 49 4.35 -5.34 15.59
N TYR A 50 3.47 -6.15 15.01
CA TYR A 50 2.26 -5.67 14.33
C TYR A 50 1.18 -5.11 15.29
N ASN A 51 1.31 -5.30 16.60
CA ASN A 51 0.44 -4.67 17.60
C ASN A 51 0.80 -3.21 17.91
N ASP A 52 1.94 -2.74 17.42
CA ASP A 52 2.29 -1.33 17.46
C ASP A 52 2.06 -0.73 16.07
N ALA A 53 0.93 -0.03 15.96
CA ALA A 53 0.48 0.53 14.70
C ALA A 53 1.39 1.67 14.19
N THR A 54 2.31 2.20 15.02
CA THR A 54 3.25 3.24 14.61
C THR A 54 4.41 2.62 13.85
N GLN A 55 5.07 1.62 14.43
CA GLN A 55 6.18 0.95 13.73
C GLN A 55 5.74 0.29 12.43
N VAL A 56 4.50 -0.21 12.35
CA VAL A 56 3.99 -0.80 11.10
C VAL A 56 3.95 0.20 9.93
N ARG A 57 3.80 1.51 10.20
CA ARG A 57 3.82 2.57 9.17
C ARG A 57 5.13 3.34 9.03
N ASP A 58 5.96 3.35 10.07
CA ASP A 58 7.15 4.22 10.13
C ASP A 58 8.47 3.43 10.05
N CYS A 59 8.43 2.10 10.08
CA CYS A 59 9.60 1.23 10.04
C CYS A 59 9.60 0.33 8.79
N ARG A 60 10.78 -0.18 8.45
CA ARG A 60 10.99 -0.95 7.22
C ARG A 60 10.24 -2.28 7.24
N LEU A 61 9.43 -2.52 6.22
CA LEU A 61 8.82 -3.82 5.98
C LEU A 61 9.89 -4.79 5.44
N VAL A 62 10.31 -5.77 6.24
CA VAL A 62 11.33 -6.79 5.87
C VAL A 62 12.60 -6.18 5.25
N GLY A 63 13.06 -5.06 5.81
CA GLY A 63 14.25 -4.35 5.36
C GLY A 63 14.07 -3.45 4.14
N LEU A 64 12.86 -3.33 3.57
CA LEU A 64 12.57 -2.38 2.50
C LEU A 64 12.71 -0.95 3.02
N LEU A 65 13.47 -0.11 2.31
CA LEU A 65 13.63 1.29 2.71
C LEU A 65 12.28 2.01 2.68
N ASP A 66 11.93 2.61 3.81
CA ASP A 66 10.59 3.16 4.06
C ASP A 66 10.58 4.66 3.77
N LEU A 67 9.75 5.10 2.82
CA LEU A 67 9.68 6.50 2.39
C LEU A 67 8.96 7.37 3.42
N ALA A 68 9.47 8.58 3.66
CA ALA A 68 8.87 9.58 4.53
C ALA A 68 7.68 10.26 3.83
N LEU A 69 6.55 9.55 3.74
CA LEU A 69 5.34 9.99 3.06
C LEU A 69 4.67 11.21 3.69
N GLU A 70 5.06 11.64 4.89
CA GLU A 70 4.59 12.90 5.46
C GLU A 70 5.16 14.12 4.73
N LYS A 71 6.29 13.96 4.03
CA LYS A 71 6.99 15.06 3.34
C LYS A 71 6.32 15.37 2.01
N ASP A 72 6.01 16.65 1.77
CA ASP A 72 5.40 17.07 0.50
C ASP A 72 6.27 16.73 -0.72
N TYR A 73 7.60 16.80 -0.62
CA TYR A 73 8.51 16.40 -1.70
C TYR A 73 8.28 14.94 -2.13
N VAL A 74 8.21 14.02 -1.16
CA VAL A 74 7.99 12.59 -1.42
C VAL A 74 6.60 12.36 -1.99
N ARG A 75 5.56 12.99 -1.41
CA ARG A 75 4.19 12.91 -1.93
C ARG A 75 4.09 13.41 -3.37
N SER A 76 4.73 14.53 -3.67
CA SER A 76 4.73 15.14 -5.00
C SER A 76 5.47 14.29 -6.02
N LYS A 77 6.57 13.64 -5.64
CA LYS A 77 7.29 12.70 -6.52
C LYS A 77 6.49 11.44 -6.85
N ILE A 78 5.76 10.90 -5.87
CA ILE A 78 4.84 9.79 -6.11
C ILE A 78 3.67 10.22 -6.99
N ALA A 79 3.06 11.39 -6.70
CA ALA A 79 1.98 11.93 -7.50
C ALA A 79 2.41 12.25 -8.95
N GLU A 80 3.63 12.75 -9.16
CA GLU A 80 4.22 12.97 -10.49
C GLU A 80 4.24 11.67 -11.30
N TYR A 81 4.75 10.58 -10.71
CA TYR A 81 4.74 9.26 -11.34
C TYR A 81 3.32 8.75 -11.64
N MET A 82 2.40 8.86 -10.67
CA MET A 82 1.01 8.40 -10.85
C MET A 82 0.26 9.23 -11.89
N ASN A 83 0.43 10.55 -11.90
CA ASN A 83 -0.17 11.43 -12.91
C ASN A 83 0.37 11.16 -14.30
N TYR A 84 1.67 10.89 -14.44
CA TYR A 84 2.23 10.45 -15.72
C TYR A 84 1.52 9.18 -16.25
N LEU A 85 1.24 8.21 -15.38
CA LEU A 85 0.49 7.01 -15.77
C LEU A 85 -0.99 7.30 -16.09
N ILE A 86 -1.65 8.18 -15.33
CA ILE A 86 -3.03 8.61 -15.59
C ILE A 86 -3.11 9.29 -16.97
N ASP A 87 -2.17 10.18 -17.26
CA ASP A 87 -2.09 10.94 -18.50
C ASP A 87 -1.82 9.99 -19.69
N ILE A 88 -1.08 8.90 -19.49
CA ILE A 88 -0.94 7.81 -20.48
C ILE A 88 -2.28 7.10 -20.73
N GLY A 89 -3.14 6.95 -19.72
CA GLY A 89 -4.48 6.37 -19.85
C GLY A 89 -4.82 5.22 -18.90
N VAL A 90 -4.04 4.97 -17.84
CA VAL A 90 -4.42 3.95 -16.84
C VAL A 90 -5.72 4.34 -16.13
N ALA A 91 -6.56 3.36 -15.79
CA ALA A 91 -7.86 3.62 -15.15
C ALA A 91 -7.81 3.69 -13.61
N GLY A 92 -6.69 3.32 -12.99
CA GLY A 92 -6.60 3.17 -11.55
C GLY A 92 -5.32 2.49 -11.06
N PHE A 93 -5.23 2.29 -9.75
CA PHE A 93 -4.04 1.81 -9.06
C PHE A 93 -4.36 0.78 -7.97
N ARG A 94 -3.57 -0.29 -7.94
CA ARG A 94 -3.32 -1.07 -6.73
C ARG A 94 -2.30 -0.32 -5.88
N LEU A 95 -2.68 0.13 -4.70
CA LEU A 95 -1.73 0.68 -3.74
C LEU A 95 -1.14 -0.47 -2.91
N ASP A 96 0.05 -0.90 -3.31
CA ASP A 96 0.83 -1.93 -2.62
C ASP A 96 1.12 -1.54 -1.18
N ALA A 97 1.17 -2.53 -0.28
CA ALA A 97 1.59 -2.34 1.11
C ALA A 97 0.84 -1.21 1.86
N SER A 98 -0.44 -0.96 1.52
CA SER A 98 -1.20 0.17 2.10
C SER A 98 -1.34 0.10 3.62
N LYS A 99 -1.30 -1.09 4.22
CA LYS A 99 -1.23 -1.25 5.70
C LYS A 99 -0.07 -0.44 6.32
N HIS A 100 1.04 -0.35 5.60
CA HIS A 100 2.30 0.27 6.00
C HIS A 100 2.38 1.77 5.68
N MET A 101 1.29 2.38 5.24
CA MET A 101 1.22 3.82 4.99
C MET A 101 0.14 4.42 5.87
N TRP A 102 0.33 5.64 6.35
CA TRP A 102 -0.74 6.33 7.07
C TRP A 102 -1.90 6.64 6.11
N PRO A 103 -3.17 6.41 6.50
CA PRO A 103 -4.31 6.74 5.65
C PRO A 103 -4.32 8.20 5.20
N GLY A 104 -3.88 9.12 6.06
CA GLY A 104 -3.76 10.55 5.76
C GLY A 104 -2.66 10.88 4.74
N ASP A 105 -1.56 10.12 4.73
CA ASP A 105 -0.49 10.31 3.74
C ASP A 105 -0.92 9.79 2.36
N ILE A 106 -1.58 8.63 2.31
CA ILE A 106 -2.23 8.13 1.09
C ILE A 106 -3.20 9.20 0.57
N LYS A 107 -4.08 9.72 1.44
CA LYS A 107 -5.04 10.76 1.07
C LYS A 107 -4.36 11.99 0.46
N ALA A 108 -3.27 12.45 1.06
CA ALA A 108 -2.52 13.61 0.58
C ALA A 108 -1.84 13.38 -0.79
N VAL A 109 -1.45 12.15 -1.12
CA VAL A 109 -0.99 11.79 -2.47
C VAL A 109 -2.18 11.75 -3.44
N LEU A 110 -3.29 11.10 -3.06
CA LEU A 110 -4.48 10.99 -3.90
C LEU A 110 -5.09 12.34 -4.26
N ASP A 111 -5.02 13.32 -3.35
CA ASP A 111 -5.51 14.69 -3.59
C ASP A 111 -4.68 15.47 -4.62
N LYS A 112 -3.49 14.98 -4.98
CA LYS A 112 -2.65 15.55 -6.05
C LYS A 112 -2.91 14.89 -7.41
N LEU A 113 -3.77 13.88 -7.49
CA LEU A 113 -3.98 13.14 -8.73
C LEU A 113 -4.90 13.88 -9.70
N HIS A 114 -4.59 13.74 -10.99
CA HIS A 114 -5.47 14.13 -12.07
C HIS A 114 -6.74 13.28 -12.10
N ASN A 115 -7.77 13.79 -12.77
CA ASN A 115 -8.82 12.92 -13.30
C ASN A 115 -8.27 12.12 -14.49
N LEU A 116 -8.95 11.03 -14.84
CA LEU A 116 -8.59 10.16 -15.95
C LEU A 116 -8.59 10.87 -17.31
N ASN A 117 -7.73 10.42 -18.22
CA ASN A 117 -7.56 10.98 -19.55
C ASN A 117 -8.89 10.98 -20.34
N THR A 118 -9.30 12.17 -20.79
CA THR A 118 -10.60 12.39 -21.45
C THR A 118 -10.70 11.84 -22.87
N SER A 119 -9.61 11.31 -23.43
CA SER A 119 -9.64 10.61 -24.71
C SER A 119 -10.38 9.26 -24.59
N TRP A 120 -10.39 8.66 -23.40
CA TRP A 120 -11.01 7.36 -23.15
C TRP A 120 -12.09 7.39 -22.06
N PHE A 121 -12.04 8.36 -21.15
CA PHE A 121 -12.94 8.43 -20.00
C PHE A 121 -13.78 9.72 -19.99
N PRO A 122 -15.00 9.72 -19.42
CA PRO A 122 -15.76 10.95 -19.22
C PRO A 122 -15.01 11.98 -18.37
N ALA A 123 -15.18 13.26 -18.67
CA ALA A 123 -14.61 14.35 -17.88
C ALA A 123 -14.99 14.24 -16.39
N GLY A 124 -14.00 14.42 -15.51
CA GLY A 124 -14.20 14.31 -14.06
C GLY A 124 -14.14 12.87 -13.51
N SER A 125 -13.86 11.87 -14.34
CA SER A 125 -13.66 10.49 -13.88
C SER A 125 -12.40 10.39 -13.02
N LYS A 126 -12.51 9.92 -11.78
CA LYS A 126 -11.37 9.73 -10.87
C LYS A 126 -10.74 8.35 -11.07
N PRO A 127 -9.42 8.19 -10.83
CA PRO A 127 -8.77 6.89 -10.87
C PRO A 127 -9.39 5.93 -9.86
N PHE A 128 -9.61 4.68 -10.26
CA PHE A 128 -10.04 3.64 -9.33
C PHE A 128 -8.90 3.27 -8.39
N ILE A 129 -9.13 3.36 -7.08
CA ILE A 129 -8.13 3.05 -6.06
C ILE A 129 -8.55 1.81 -5.29
N TYR A 130 -7.66 0.82 -5.21
CA TYR A 130 -7.80 -0.29 -4.28
C TYR A 130 -6.49 -0.52 -3.52
N GLN A 131 -6.62 -0.61 -2.20
CA GLN A 131 -5.53 -0.59 -1.24
C GLN A 131 -5.27 -1.99 -0.71
N GLU A 132 -4.02 -2.44 -0.77
CA GLU A 132 -3.63 -3.69 -0.15
C GLU A 132 -3.49 -3.51 1.37
N VAL A 133 -4.49 -3.98 2.10
CA VAL A 133 -4.46 -4.02 3.57
C VAL A 133 -4.81 -5.43 4.00
N ILE A 134 -3.81 -6.19 4.47
CA ILE A 134 -4.01 -7.55 4.98
C ILE A 134 -4.64 -7.48 6.37
N ASP A 135 -5.96 -7.37 6.45
CA ASP A 135 -6.69 -7.36 7.72
C ASP A 135 -7.43 -8.71 7.90
N LEU A 136 -6.86 -9.60 8.71
CA LEU A 136 -7.49 -10.87 9.09
C LEU A 136 -8.13 -10.82 10.49
N GLY A 137 -8.17 -9.64 11.12
CA GLY A 137 -8.52 -9.45 12.53
C GLY A 137 -7.35 -9.72 13.49
N GLY A 138 -7.48 -9.23 14.74
CA GLY A 138 -6.48 -9.45 15.79
C GLY A 138 -5.29 -8.48 15.78
N GLU A 139 -5.25 -7.52 14.85
CA GLU A 139 -4.28 -6.43 14.79
C GLU A 139 -4.96 -5.06 14.97
N PRO A 140 -4.27 -4.03 15.46
CA PRO A 140 -4.83 -2.69 15.67
C PRO A 140 -5.11 -1.92 14.37
N ILE A 141 -4.46 -2.30 13.26
CA ILE A 141 -4.68 -1.68 11.96
C ILE A 141 -5.83 -2.42 11.27
N THR A 142 -6.91 -1.70 11.01
CA THR A 142 -8.09 -2.26 10.34
C THR A 142 -8.25 -1.66 8.96
N SER A 143 -8.77 -2.47 8.03
CA SER A 143 -9.11 -2.06 6.67
C SER A 143 -10.03 -0.83 6.61
N SER A 144 -10.94 -0.70 7.58
CA SER A 144 -11.89 0.42 7.68
C SER A 144 -11.23 1.81 7.77
N GLN A 145 -9.98 1.88 8.26
CA GLN A 145 -9.21 3.12 8.34
C GLN A 145 -8.90 3.71 6.94
N TYR A 146 -9.02 2.91 5.88
CA TYR A 146 -8.63 3.25 4.52
C TYR A 146 -9.83 3.51 3.58
N PHE A 147 -11.07 3.37 4.05
CA PHE A 147 -12.28 3.55 3.22
C PHE A 147 -12.44 4.97 2.65
N GLY A 148 -11.84 5.97 3.28
CA GLY A 148 -11.85 7.35 2.77
C GLY A 148 -11.03 7.54 1.49
N ASN A 149 -10.18 6.57 1.15
CA ASN A 149 -9.22 6.66 0.05
C ASN A 149 -9.60 5.81 -1.17
N GLY A 150 -10.53 4.86 -1.00
CA GLY A 150 -10.94 3.92 -2.04
C GLY A 150 -11.22 2.54 -1.47
N ARG A 151 -11.31 1.54 -2.36
CA ARG A 151 -11.55 0.15 -1.96
C ARG A 151 -10.35 -0.42 -1.22
N VAL A 152 -10.57 -1.55 -0.56
CA VAL A 152 -9.54 -2.31 0.15
C VAL A 152 -9.64 -3.78 -0.22
N THR A 153 -8.52 -4.49 -0.26
CA THR A 153 -8.46 -5.94 -0.52
C THR A 153 -9.04 -6.75 0.64
N GLU A 154 -10.10 -7.54 0.39
CA GLU A 154 -10.70 -8.41 1.40
C GLU A 154 -9.97 -9.76 1.49
N PHE A 155 -8.90 -9.82 2.27
CA PHE A 155 -8.11 -11.05 2.45
C PHE A 155 -8.89 -12.15 3.19
N LYS A 156 -9.88 -11.81 4.03
CA LYS A 156 -10.72 -12.81 4.69
C LYS A 156 -11.56 -13.59 3.68
N TYR A 157 -11.90 -13.00 2.54
CA TYR A 157 -12.65 -13.67 1.48
C TYR A 157 -11.95 -14.96 1.04
N GLY A 158 -10.69 -14.84 0.61
CA GLY A 158 -9.90 -15.98 0.14
C GLY A 158 -9.58 -16.96 1.27
N ALA A 159 -9.22 -16.45 2.45
CA ALA A 159 -8.91 -17.28 3.61
C ALA A 159 -10.10 -18.14 4.03
N LYS A 160 -11.28 -17.54 4.22
CA LYS A 160 -12.51 -18.24 4.63
C LYS A 160 -13.06 -19.15 3.53
N LEU A 161 -13.01 -18.73 2.26
CA LEU A 161 -13.48 -19.59 1.18
C LEU A 161 -12.59 -20.83 1.05
N GLY A 162 -11.27 -20.65 1.24
CA GLY A 162 -10.31 -21.74 1.27
C GLY A 162 -10.62 -22.76 2.38
N THR A 163 -10.90 -22.32 3.60
CA THR A 163 -11.27 -23.23 4.70
C THR A 163 -12.56 -23.98 4.43
N VAL A 164 -13.58 -23.31 3.87
CA VAL A 164 -14.87 -23.92 3.53
C VAL A 164 -14.72 -24.99 2.45
N ILE A 165 -14.03 -24.67 1.33
CA ILE A 165 -13.87 -25.61 0.20
C ILE A 165 -13.01 -26.81 0.62
N ARG A 166 -11.97 -26.59 1.44
CA ARG A 166 -11.13 -27.68 1.96
C ARG A 166 -11.78 -28.46 3.10
N LYS A 167 -12.97 -28.06 3.55
CA LYS A 167 -13.72 -28.66 4.68
C LYS A 167 -12.91 -28.69 5.98
N TRP A 168 -12.01 -27.72 6.16
CA TRP A 168 -11.20 -27.62 7.37
C TRP A 168 -12.09 -27.28 8.56
N ASN A 169 -11.72 -27.78 9.74
CA ASN A 169 -12.44 -27.52 11.00
C ASN A 169 -13.95 -27.81 10.93
N GLY A 170 -14.37 -28.74 10.06
CA GLY A 170 -15.78 -29.11 9.89
C GLY A 170 -16.63 -28.08 9.12
N GLU A 171 -16.02 -27.09 8.45
CA GLU A 171 -16.73 -26.14 7.61
C GLU A 171 -17.39 -26.81 6.40
N LYS A 172 -18.53 -26.27 5.96
CA LYS A 172 -19.36 -26.83 4.89
C LYS A 172 -19.86 -25.72 3.97
N MET A 173 -20.04 -26.02 2.68
CA MET A 173 -20.55 -25.06 1.70
C MET A 173 -21.94 -24.49 2.06
N SER A 174 -22.77 -25.24 2.81
CA SER A 174 -24.07 -24.76 3.27
C SER A 174 -23.97 -23.52 4.18
N TYR A 175 -22.82 -23.29 4.81
CA TYR A 175 -22.59 -22.09 5.62
C TYR A 175 -22.51 -20.82 4.75
N LEU A 176 -22.14 -20.94 3.46
CA LEU A 176 -21.99 -19.80 2.54
C LEU A 176 -23.33 -19.12 2.19
N LYS A 177 -24.46 -19.54 2.77
CA LYS A 177 -25.78 -18.96 2.52
C LYS A 177 -25.84 -17.44 2.79
N ASN A 178 -25.07 -16.95 3.78
CA ASN A 178 -24.98 -15.54 4.14
C ASN A 178 -23.60 -14.93 3.83
N TRP A 179 -22.89 -15.47 2.83
CA TRP A 179 -21.56 -15.03 2.41
C TRP A 179 -21.50 -13.52 2.12
N GLY A 180 -20.44 -12.85 2.55
CA GLY A 180 -20.30 -11.38 2.47
C GLY A 180 -20.14 -10.76 3.87
N GLU A 181 -20.79 -9.61 4.10
CA GLU A 181 -20.71 -8.87 5.37
C GLU A 181 -21.10 -9.72 6.60
N GLY A 182 -22.01 -10.69 6.43
CA GLY A 182 -22.40 -11.65 7.48
C GLY A 182 -21.26 -12.57 7.96
N TRP A 183 -20.14 -12.61 7.25
CA TRP A 183 -18.91 -13.32 7.61
C TRP A 183 -17.84 -12.39 8.23
N GLY A 184 -18.20 -11.14 8.55
CA GLY A 184 -17.26 -10.14 9.08
C GLY A 184 -16.33 -9.56 8.01
N PHE A 185 -16.75 -9.62 6.74
CA PHE A 185 -16.10 -8.94 5.63
C PHE A 185 -16.48 -7.46 5.61
N MET A 186 -15.70 -6.67 4.88
CA MET A 186 -15.94 -5.25 4.68
C MET A 186 -17.32 -5.00 4.05
N PRO A 187 -17.95 -3.85 4.36
CA PRO A 187 -19.20 -3.44 3.74
C PRO A 187 -19.09 -3.39 2.22
N SER A 188 -20.13 -3.87 1.54
CA SER A 188 -20.19 -3.97 0.07
C SER A 188 -20.21 -2.61 -0.64
N ASP A 189 -20.57 -1.54 0.08
CA ASP A 189 -20.61 -0.16 -0.38
C ASP A 189 -19.27 0.60 -0.23
N ARG A 190 -18.19 -0.09 0.17
CA ARG A 190 -16.86 0.50 0.39
C ARG A 190 -15.76 -0.01 -0.56
#